data_AF-A0A519UW54-F1
#
_entry.id   AF-A0A519UW54-F1
#
_cell.length_a   1.000
_cell.length_b   1.000
_cell.length_c   1.000
_cell.angle_alpha   90.00
_cell.angle_beta   90.00
_cell.angle_gamma   90.00
#
_symmetry.space_group_name_H-M   'P 1'
#
loop_
_entity.id
_entity.type
_entity.pdbx_description
1 polymer ?
#
loop_
_entity_poly.entity_id
_entity_poly.type
_entity_poly.pdbx_seq_one_letter_code
_entity_poly.pdbx_strand_id
1 'polypeptide(L)'
;PDAQCVPLGKIINLTSQLDASGRLTWAAPPGRWSILRLGHTSTGQINTTGGGGRGLECDKFNPAAVSLQFDKWFGEAERQGGPELAARVLKVLHVDSWECGSQNWSANFATEFRARRGYDLLPWLPVLAGVPLESADASERVLFDVRQTIAELVNDKFYGTLRDLAHAQGCTLSAESVAPTMVSDGLLHYQNADVPMGEFWLRSPTHDKPTDMLDAVSGAHLYGKNIVQAEAFTELKLAWDEHPGMLKALQDRNYALGVNRLVYHVFVHNPWLDRRPGLTLSSIGLFFQRDQTWWKPGRAWVDYARRCQALLQLGRPVVDVAVFTGEETPRRAILPNHLVRDLPGIFGPQAVEAEKKRLANAGLPMREQPEKVSASANLETAAMLVDPLHGYAYDSFNKDALLRLAKVENGRIVLPGGASYGLLVVPGATKMSPDSAAMSPEVAQRLRYFGRHGGAI
;
A
#
# COMPACT_ATOMS: atom_id res chain seq x y z
N PRO A 1 -6.07 -32.51 -9.32
CA PRO A 1 -5.14 -31.73 -8.48
C PRO A 1 -4.60 -32.57 -7.31
N ASP A 2 -5.47 -33.11 -6.46
CA ASP A 2 -5.05 -33.84 -5.25
C ASP A 2 -4.26 -35.13 -5.54
N ALA A 3 -4.56 -35.82 -6.64
CA ALA A 3 -3.80 -36.99 -7.08
C ALA A 3 -2.31 -36.68 -7.42
N GLN A 4 -1.95 -35.41 -7.57
CA GLN A 4 -0.58 -34.95 -7.81
C GLN A 4 0.15 -34.54 -6.51
N CYS A 5 -0.55 -34.53 -5.37
CA CYS A 5 0.00 -34.10 -4.10
C CYS A 5 0.88 -35.19 -3.47
N VAL A 6 1.96 -34.76 -2.83
CA VAL A 6 2.86 -35.64 -2.08
C VAL A 6 2.40 -35.70 -0.62
N PRO A 7 2.07 -36.88 -0.07
CA PRO A 7 1.81 -37.01 1.37
C PRO A 7 3.06 -36.67 2.18
N LEU A 8 2.92 -35.87 3.25
CA LEU A 8 4.02 -35.46 4.13
C LEU A 8 4.77 -36.67 4.70
N GLY A 9 4.03 -37.73 5.04
CA GLY A 9 4.62 -38.98 5.55
C GLY A 9 5.55 -39.69 4.56
N LYS A 10 5.58 -39.30 3.27
CA LYS A 10 6.51 -39.82 2.26
C LYS A 10 7.73 -38.91 2.03
N ILE A 11 7.79 -37.76 2.69
CA ILE A 11 8.92 -36.83 2.60
C ILE A 11 9.96 -37.19 3.66
N ILE A 12 11.21 -37.35 3.23
CA ILE A 12 12.33 -37.62 4.12
C ILE A 12 13.15 -36.34 4.26
N ASN A 13 13.27 -35.81 5.48
CA ASN A 13 14.12 -34.67 5.75
C ASN A 13 15.60 -35.11 5.81
N LEU A 14 16.40 -34.65 4.85
CA LEU A 14 17.82 -35.00 4.71
C LEU A 14 18.76 -33.89 5.22
N THR A 15 18.25 -32.86 5.91
CA THR A 15 19.04 -31.67 6.29
C THR A 15 20.29 -32.04 7.10
N SER A 16 20.18 -32.98 8.05
CA SER A 16 21.32 -33.42 8.88
C SER A 16 22.33 -34.29 8.15
N GLN A 17 22.07 -34.67 6.90
CA GLN A 17 22.91 -35.54 6.07
C GLN A 17 23.66 -34.77 4.98
N LEU A 18 23.41 -33.47 4.87
CA LEU A 18 24.13 -32.55 3.99
C LEU A 18 25.24 -31.87 4.80
N ASP A 19 26.50 -32.07 4.41
CA ASP A 19 27.63 -31.42 5.09
C ASP A 19 27.87 -29.98 4.61
N ALA A 20 28.77 -29.28 5.30
CA ALA A 20 29.13 -27.89 4.98
C ALA A 20 29.79 -27.72 3.60
N SER A 21 30.33 -28.79 3.00
CA SER A 21 30.86 -28.78 1.63
C SER A 21 29.77 -28.92 0.57
N GLY A 22 28.52 -29.20 1.00
CA GLY A 22 27.39 -29.46 0.12
C GLY A 22 27.30 -30.92 -0.35
N ARG A 23 28.06 -31.84 0.25
CA ARG A 23 27.99 -33.27 -0.07
C ARG A 23 26.88 -33.91 0.77
N LEU A 24 25.95 -34.56 0.08
CA LEU A 24 24.90 -35.36 0.70
C LEU A 24 25.37 -36.81 0.83
N THR A 25 25.33 -37.35 2.06
CA THR A 25 25.60 -38.77 2.31
C THR A 25 24.34 -39.42 2.88
N TRP A 26 23.58 -40.10 2.03
CA TRP A 26 22.30 -40.70 2.38
C TRP A 26 22.17 -42.11 1.79
N ALA A 27 21.82 -43.09 2.63
CA ALA A 27 21.44 -44.42 2.21
C ALA A 27 19.95 -44.44 1.81
N ALA A 28 19.69 -44.17 0.53
CA ALA A 28 18.32 -44.09 0.00
C ALA A 28 17.62 -45.46 -0.01
N PRO A 29 16.35 -45.55 0.44
CA PRO A 29 15.54 -46.75 0.23
C PRO A 29 15.34 -47.05 -1.26
N PRO A 30 15.06 -48.31 -1.65
CA PRO A 30 14.77 -48.66 -3.03
C PRO A 30 13.65 -47.81 -3.63
N GLY A 31 13.83 -47.36 -4.88
CA GLY A 31 12.87 -46.53 -5.60
C GLY A 31 13.54 -45.35 -6.29
N ARG A 32 12.72 -44.53 -6.95
CA ARG A 32 13.17 -43.27 -7.55
C ARG A 32 12.82 -42.13 -6.61
N TRP A 33 13.83 -41.33 -6.27
CA TRP A 33 13.69 -40.18 -5.39
C TRP A 33 14.04 -38.89 -6.12
N SER A 34 13.30 -37.83 -5.82
CA SER A 34 13.66 -36.46 -6.19
C SER A 34 14.25 -35.77 -4.95
N ILE A 35 15.47 -35.24 -5.08
CA ILE A 35 16.12 -34.48 -4.01
C ILE A 35 15.82 -33.00 -4.25
N LEU A 36 15.04 -32.39 -3.35
CA LEU A 36 14.75 -30.96 -3.37
C LEU A 36 15.65 -30.23 -2.37
N ARG A 37 16.68 -29.55 -2.87
CA ARG A 37 17.57 -28.70 -2.05
C ARG A 37 17.03 -27.28 -1.99
N LEU A 38 16.51 -26.89 -0.83
CA LEU A 38 15.98 -25.54 -0.60
C LEU A 38 17.01 -24.69 0.16
N GLY A 39 17.02 -23.39 -0.15
CA GLY A 39 17.84 -22.38 0.49
C GLY A 39 17.27 -20.99 0.19
N HIS A 40 17.98 -19.95 0.57
CA HIS A 40 17.58 -18.57 0.27
C HIS A 40 18.78 -17.74 -0.19
N THR A 41 18.51 -16.67 -0.92
CA THR A 41 19.50 -15.68 -1.39
C THR A 41 18.84 -14.30 -1.47
N SER A 42 19.61 -13.25 -1.72
CA SER A 42 19.08 -11.91 -1.94
C SER A 42 18.15 -11.88 -3.17
N THR A 43 17.11 -11.04 -3.13
CA THR A 43 16.25 -10.76 -4.29
C THR A 43 16.97 -9.95 -5.38
N GLY A 44 18.12 -9.35 -5.05
CA GLY A 44 18.92 -8.51 -5.95
C GLY A 44 18.39 -7.09 -6.15
N GLN A 45 17.36 -6.70 -5.38
CA GLN A 45 16.76 -5.37 -5.48
C GLN A 45 17.68 -4.30 -4.89
N ILE A 46 17.72 -3.14 -5.57
CA ILE A 46 18.59 -2.01 -5.24
C ILE A 46 17.79 -0.71 -5.30
N ASN A 47 18.17 0.28 -4.50
CA ASN A 47 17.67 1.66 -4.59
C ASN A 47 18.27 2.36 -5.83
N THR A 48 17.75 2.01 -7.01
CA THR A 48 18.35 2.33 -8.33
C THR A 48 18.68 3.83 -8.52
N THR A 49 17.88 4.72 -7.93
CA THR A 49 18.00 6.19 -8.01
C THR A 49 18.91 6.82 -6.95
N GLY A 50 19.55 6.03 -6.06
CA GLY A 50 20.28 6.50 -4.88
C GLY A 50 21.63 7.20 -5.11
N GLY A 51 22.10 7.32 -6.36
CA GLY A 51 23.38 7.97 -6.68
C GLY A 51 24.56 7.33 -5.95
N GLY A 52 25.30 8.12 -5.16
CA GLY A 52 26.43 7.62 -4.36
C GLY A 52 26.04 6.70 -3.19
N GLY A 53 24.77 6.75 -2.74
CA GLY A 53 24.22 5.89 -1.69
C GLY A 53 23.52 4.64 -2.22
N ARG A 54 23.80 4.25 -3.48
CA ARG A 54 23.17 3.08 -4.10
C ARG A 54 23.73 1.78 -3.54
N GLY A 55 22.86 0.85 -3.20
CA GLY A 55 23.18 -0.46 -2.64
C GLY A 55 21.99 -1.41 -2.66
N LEU A 56 22.15 -2.57 -2.03
CA LEU A 56 21.07 -3.53 -1.86
C LEU A 56 20.01 -3.00 -0.89
N GLU A 57 18.77 -3.30 -1.20
CA GLU A 57 17.63 -3.10 -0.30
C GLU A 57 17.78 -3.89 0.99
N CYS A 58 17.42 -3.29 2.13
CA CYS A 58 17.47 -3.96 3.42
C CYS A 58 16.40 -5.07 3.52
N ASP A 59 16.69 -6.13 4.28
CA ASP A 59 15.73 -7.18 4.62
C ASP A 59 14.60 -6.60 5.49
N LYS A 60 13.39 -6.58 4.94
CA LYS A 60 12.23 -5.93 5.54
C LYS A 60 11.71 -6.68 6.78
N PHE A 61 12.10 -7.94 6.98
CA PHE A 61 11.66 -8.74 8.13
C PHE A 61 12.66 -8.73 9.29
N ASN A 62 13.83 -8.10 9.10
CA ASN A 62 14.92 -8.10 10.08
C ASN A 62 15.12 -6.70 10.70
N PRO A 63 14.68 -6.46 11.95
CA PRO A 63 14.82 -5.17 12.61
C PRO A 63 16.27 -4.65 12.68
N ALA A 64 17.27 -5.53 12.75
CA ALA A 64 18.68 -5.12 12.76
C ALA A 64 19.11 -4.54 11.39
N ALA A 65 18.63 -5.12 10.29
CA ALA A 65 18.90 -4.59 8.94
C ALA A 65 18.17 -3.25 8.72
N VAL A 66 16.93 -3.13 9.19
CA VAL A 66 16.15 -1.89 9.15
C VAL A 66 16.82 -0.78 9.97
N SER A 67 17.28 -1.10 11.19
CA SER A 67 17.99 -0.15 12.04
C SER A 67 19.31 0.30 11.44
N LEU A 68 20.03 -0.61 10.77
CA LEU A 68 21.25 -0.28 10.04
C LEU A 68 20.97 0.71 8.89
N GLN A 69 19.93 0.47 8.10
CA GLN A 69 19.52 1.38 7.01
C GLN A 69 19.20 2.78 7.53
N PHE A 70 18.43 2.86 8.62
CA PHE A 70 18.08 4.12 9.27
C PHE A 70 19.31 4.87 9.78
N ASP A 71 20.16 4.19 10.56
CA ASP A 71 21.35 4.81 11.16
C ASP A 71 22.33 5.34 10.11
N LYS A 72 22.55 4.58 9.02
CA LYS A 72 23.55 4.93 8.01
C LYS A 72 23.12 5.99 7.01
N TRP A 73 21.85 6.37 6.99
CA TRP A 73 21.36 7.43 6.12
C TRP A 73 20.74 8.58 6.92
N PHE A 74 19.59 8.34 7.57
CA PHE A 74 18.88 9.37 8.30
C PHE A 74 19.63 9.80 9.56
N GLY A 75 20.15 8.84 10.32
CA GLY A 75 21.02 9.11 11.47
C GLY A 75 22.32 9.84 11.06
N GLU A 76 22.84 9.58 9.86
CA GLU A 76 24.01 10.30 9.36
C GLU A 76 23.68 11.76 9.01
N ALA A 77 22.51 12.03 8.45
CA ALA A 77 22.08 13.41 8.20
C ALA A 77 21.99 14.24 9.50
N GLU A 78 21.52 13.65 10.60
CA GLU A 78 21.53 14.28 11.92
C GLU A 78 22.95 14.60 12.38
N ARG A 79 23.89 13.64 12.24
CA ARG A 79 25.30 13.82 12.62
C ARG A 79 25.98 14.92 11.81
N GLN A 80 25.73 14.98 10.50
CA GLN A 80 26.31 15.99 9.60
C GLN A 80 25.73 17.39 9.86
N GLY A 81 24.43 17.49 10.17
CA GLY A 81 23.80 18.76 10.52
C GLY A 81 24.19 19.28 11.91
N GLY A 82 24.67 18.39 12.78
CA GLY A 82 24.94 18.67 14.18
C GLY A 82 23.66 18.70 15.04
N PRO A 83 23.76 18.36 16.33
CA PRO A 83 22.60 18.08 17.18
C PRO A 83 21.66 19.28 17.33
N GLU A 84 22.18 20.51 17.40
CA GLU A 84 21.34 21.70 17.58
C GLU A 84 20.50 22.03 16.33
N LEU A 85 21.12 21.99 15.14
CA LEU A 85 20.40 22.31 13.91
C LEU A 85 19.42 21.19 13.56
N ALA A 86 19.87 19.94 13.58
CA ALA A 86 19.04 18.79 13.26
C ALA A 86 17.81 18.72 14.18
N ALA A 87 17.99 18.88 15.50
CA ALA A 87 16.88 18.90 16.46
C ALA A 87 15.89 20.06 16.25
N ARG A 88 16.24 21.12 15.50
CA ARG A 88 15.30 22.20 15.15
C ARG A 88 14.56 21.94 13.84
N VAL A 89 15.26 21.44 12.81
CA VAL A 89 14.75 21.49 11.43
C VAL A 89 14.45 20.12 10.82
N LEU A 90 15.12 19.05 11.26
CA LEU A 90 14.86 17.69 10.78
C LEU A 90 13.78 17.07 11.68
N LYS A 91 12.54 17.05 11.19
CA LYS A 91 11.35 16.67 11.98
C LYS A 91 10.52 15.54 11.40
N VAL A 92 10.86 15.08 10.20
CA VAL A 92 10.08 14.07 9.49
C VAL A 92 11.05 13.06 8.89
N LEU A 93 10.85 11.79 9.24
CA LEU A 93 11.32 10.67 8.44
C LEU A 93 10.24 10.35 7.41
N HIS A 94 10.62 10.23 6.15
CA HIS A 94 9.71 9.84 5.07
C HIS A 94 10.11 8.48 4.50
N VAL A 95 9.12 7.62 4.30
CA VAL A 95 9.24 6.37 3.54
C VAL A 95 8.33 6.49 2.32
N ASP A 96 8.94 6.56 1.16
CA ASP A 96 8.28 6.69 -0.14
C ASP A 96 7.50 5.42 -0.52
N SER A 97 6.82 5.42 -1.66
CA SER A 97 6.13 4.24 -2.19
C SER A 97 7.14 3.13 -2.53
N TRP A 98 6.68 1.88 -2.54
CA TRP A 98 7.60 0.74 -2.62
C TRP A 98 7.87 0.31 -4.08
N GLU A 99 9.14 0.32 -4.50
CA GLU A 99 9.58 -0.27 -5.80
C GLU A 99 10.60 -1.41 -5.66
N CYS A 100 10.72 -2.00 -4.47
CA CYS A 100 11.72 -3.04 -4.18
C CYS A 100 11.21 -4.50 -4.33
N GLY A 101 10.16 -4.71 -5.13
CA GLY A 101 9.57 -6.03 -5.36
C GLY A 101 9.00 -6.66 -4.07
N SER A 102 9.14 -7.97 -3.93
CA SER A 102 8.65 -8.71 -2.76
C SER A 102 9.71 -9.66 -2.18
N GLN A 103 9.53 -10.08 -0.93
CA GLN A 103 10.34 -11.11 -0.26
C GLN A 103 9.44 -12.09 0.51
N ASN A 104 9.82 -13.37 0.54
CA ASN A 104 9.08 -14.44 1.22
C ASN A 104 9.91 -15.20 2.27
N TRP A 105 11.11 -14.72 2.59
CA TRP A 105 11.99 -15.37 3.55
C TRP A 105 12.89 -14.37 4.28
N SER A 106 13.25 -14.71 5.51
CA SER A 106 14.33 -14.13 6.32
C SER A 106 14.76 -15.16 7.37
N ALA A 107 15.89 -14.95 8.03
CA ALA A 107 16.41 -15.88 9.04
C ALA A 107 15.44 -16.12 10.21
N ASN A 108 14.57 -15.16 10.50
CA ASN A 108 13.55 -15.25 11.56
C ASN A 108 12.18 -15.73 11.05
N PHE A 109 11.99 -15.95 9.74
CA PHE A 109 10.66 -16.16 9.15
C PHE A 109 9.97 -17.41 9.70
N ALA A 110 10.67 -18.53 9.81
CA ALA A 110 10.09 -19.78 10.34
C ALA A 110 9.63 -19.64 11.80
N THR A 111 10.40 -18.91 12.63
CA THR A 111 10.05 -18.65 14.04
C THR A 111 8.82 -17.74 14.13
N GLU A 112 8.79 -16.66 13.36
CA GLU A 112 7.66 -15.74 13.30
C GLU A 112 6.40 -16.41 12.77
N PHE A 113 6.52 -17.22 11.72
CA PHE A 113 5.43 -18.02 11.17
C PHE A 113 4.83 -18.93 12.24
N ARG A 114 5.66 -19.71 12.94
CA ARG A 114 5.19 -20.62 13.98
C ARG A 114 4.47 -19.88 15.11
N ALA A 115 4.99 -18.73 15.53
CA ALA A 115 4.39 -17.92 16.59
C ALA A 115 3.01 -17.38 16.21
N ARG A 116 2.81 -17.03 14.93
CA ARG A 116 1.61 -16.33 14.45
C ARG A 116 0.55 -17.28 13.87
N ARG A 117 0.97 -18.39 13.28
CA ARG A 117 0.09 -19.37 12.60
C ARG A 117 -0.15 -20.61 13.44
N GLY A 118 0.69 -20.88 14.44
CA GLY A 118 0.50 -21.96 15.41
C GLY A 118 1.01 -23.34 14.97
N TYR A 119 1.71 -23.44 13.83
CA TYR A 119 2.30 -24.70 13.35
C TYR A 119 3.66 -24.48 12.66
N ASP A 120 4.38 -25.58 12.42
CA ASP A 120 5.72 -25.54 11.81
C ASP A 120 5.65 -25.46 10.28
N LEU A 121 6.31 -24.47 9.69
CA LEU A 121 6.42 -24.30 8.23
C LEU A 121 7.45 -25.27 7.61
N LEU A 122 8.45 -25.72 8.37
CA LEU A 122 9.60 -26.44 7.79
C LEU A 122 9.20 -27.71 6.99
N PRO A 123 8.26 -28.56 7.46
CA PRO A 123 7.80 -29.69 6.67
C PRO A 123 7.10 -29.31 5.36
N TRP A 124 6.56 -28.09 5.29
CA TRP A 124 5.77 -27.58 4.18
C TRP A 124 6.57 -26.76 3.17
N LEU A 125 7.86 -26.48 3.41
CA LEU A 125 8.69 -25.67 2.49
C LEU A 125 8.59 -26.05 0.99
N PRO A 126 8.40 -27.32 0.59
CA PRO A 126 8.20 -27.65 -0.84
C PRO A 126 7.04 -26.90 -1.50
N VAL A 127 5.99 -26.49 -0.77
CA VAL A 127 4.88 -25.71 -1.33
C VAL A 127 5.33 -24.36 -1.89
N LEU A 128 6.40 -23.77 -1.32
CA LEU A 128 7.00 -22.52 -1.81
C LEU A 128 7.68 -22.68 -3.17
N ALA A 129 8.02 -23.92 -3.55
CA ALA A 129 8.54 -24.28 -4.86
C ALA A 129 7.45 -24.80 -5.82
N GLY A 130 6.17 -24.70 -5.43
CA GLY A 130 5.04 -25.18 -6.22
C GLY A 130 4.83 -26.69 -6.19
N VAL A 131 5.42 -27.40 -5.21
CA VAL A 131 5.17 -28.84 -5.01
C VAL A 131 3.95 -28.99 -4.08
N PRO A 132 2.79 -29.46 -4.56
CA PRO A 132 1.61 -29.58 -3.73
C PRO A 132 1.75 -30.76 -2.75
N LEU A 133 1.38 -30.54 -1.50
CA LEU A 133 1.48 -31.48 -0.40
C LEU A 133 0.10 -31.77 0.20
N GLU A 134 -0.15 -33.03 0.57
CA GLU A 134 -1.42 -33.54 1.11
C GLU A 134 -2.63 -33.37 0.15
N SER A 135 -3.07 -32.13 -0.10
CA SER A 135 -4.11 -31.75 -1.06
C SER A 135 -3.85 -30.33 -1.60
N ALA A 136 -4.57 -29.94 -2.66
CA ALA A 136 -4.52 -28.58 -3.17
C ALA A 136 -4.96 -27.55 -2.09
N ASP A 137 -6.09 -27.80 -1.43
CA ASP A 137 -6.61 -26.95 -0.34
C ASP A 137 -5.61 -26.81 0.82
N ALA A 138 -4.97 -27.91 1.26
CA ALA A 138 -3.98 -27.84 2.33
C ALA A 138 -2.76 -27.00 1.93
N SER A 139 -2.27 -27.20 0.70
CA SER A 139 -1.12 -26.45 0.15
C SER A 139 -1.43 -24.95 0.02
N GLU A 140 -2.61 -24.62 -0.50
CA GLU A 140 -3.04 -23.23 -0.69
C GLU A 140 -3.27 -22.51 0.64
N ARG A 141 -3.77 -23.19 1.68
CA ARG A 141 -3.87 -22.64 3.04
C ARG A 141 -2.51 -22.31 3.63
N VAL A 142 -1.52 -23.19 3.46
CA VAL A 142 -0.15 -22.88 3.92
C VAL A 142 0.42 -21.69 3.16
N LEU A 143 0.24 -21.63 1.85
CA LEU A 143 0.68 -20.48 1.05
C LEU A 143 -0.04 -19.18 1.44
N PHE A 144 -1.33 -19.25 1.80
CA PHE A 144 -2.09 -18.14 2.34
C PHE A 144 -1.49 -17.65 3.67
N ASP A 145 -1.21 -18.56 4.60
CA ASP A 145 -0.58 -18.24 5.89
C ASP A 145 0.83 -17.65 5.73
N VAL A 146 1.58 -18.10 4.71
CA VAL A 146 2.87 -17.50 4.35
C VAL A 146 2.68 -16.04 3.93
N ARG A 147 1.71 -15.75 3.05
CA ARG A 147 1.41 -14.39 2.61
C ARG A 147 0.90 -13.51 3.75
N GLN A 148 0.07 -14.03 4.66
CA GLN A 148 -0.36 -13.31 5.86
C GLN A 148 0.84 -12.97 6.75
N THR A 149 1.75 -13.93 6.97
CA THR A 149 2.96 -13.71 7.77
C THR A 149 3.87 -12.65 7.14
N ILE A 150 4.02 -12.65 5.81
CA ILE A 150 4.75 -11.60 5.09
C ILE A 150 4.14 -10.21 5.37
N ALA A 151 2.83 -10.06 5.19
CA ALA A 151 2.13 -8.78 5.41
C ALA A 151 2.29 -8.26 6.86
N GLU A 152 2.18 -9.15 7.83
CA GLU A 152 2.35 -8.80 9.25
C GLU A 152 3.80 -8.44 9.60
N LEU A 153 4.80 -9.11 9.00
CA LEU A 153 6.20 -8.78 9.24
C LEU A 153 6.61 -7.44 8.63
N VAL A 154 6.07 -7.06 7.47
CA VAL A 154 6.23 -5.69 6.94
C VAL A 154 5.73 -4.66 7.96
N ASN A 155 4.55 -4.88 8.52
CA ASN A 155 3.98 -3.99 9.53
C ASN A 155 4.82 -3.94 10.82
N ASP A 156 5.10 -5.10 11.41
CA ASP A 156 5.65 -5.19 12.76
C ASP A 156 7.18 -4.98 12.80
N LYS A 157 7.89 -5.45 11.77
CA LYS A 157 9.38 -5.43 11.75
C LYS A 157 9.95 -4.27 10.98
N PHE A 158 9.35 -3.88 9.85
CA PHE A 158 9.84 -2.71 9.10
C PHE A 158 9.25 -1.42 9.66
N TYR A 159 7.93 -1.24 9.55
CA TYR A 159 7.28 0.01 9.95
C TYR A 159 7.28 0.23 11.47
N GLY A 160 7.08 -0.83 12.27
CA GLY A 160 7.20 -0.74 13.73
C GLY A 160 8.58 -0.24 14.17
N THR A 161 9.65 -0.81 13.60
CA THR A 161 11.03 -0.39 13.91
C THR A 161 11.30 1.05 13.48
N LEU A 162 10.91 1.44 12.25
CA LEU A 162 11.13 2.81 11.76
C LEU A 162 10.35 3.86 12.55
N ARG A 163 9.11 3.55 12.98
CA ARG A 163 8.34 4.41 13.87
C ARG A 163 9.10 4.66 15.16
N ASP A 164 9.55 3.59 15.83
CA ASP A 164 10.25 3.70 17.12
C ASP A 164 11.56 4.48 16.98
N LEU A 165 12.32 4.26 15.90
CA LEU A 165 13.54 5.01 15.60
C LEU A 165 13.30 6.49 15.29
N ALA A 166 12.28 6.80 14.48
CA ALA A 166 11.91 8.18 14.17
C ALA A 166 11.46 8.94 15.44
N HIS A 167 10.61 8.32 16.25
CA HIS A 167 10.12 8.90 17.51
C HIS A 167 11.26 9.11 18.52
N ALA A 168 12.22 8.19 18.60
CA ALA A 168 13.40 8.35 19.44
C ALA A 168 14.26 9.58 19.06
N GLN A 169 14.20 10.02 17.80
CA GLN A 169 14.85 11.25 17.33
C GLN A 169 13.93 12.48 17.34
N GLY A 170 12.71 12.38 17.88
CA GLY A 170 11.74 13.47 17.91
C GLY A 170 11.20 13.84 16.52
N CYS A 171 11.21 12.87 15.58
CA CYS A 171 10.68 12.99 14.23
C CYS A 171 9.34 12.26 14.11
N THR A 172 8.45 12.77 13.26
CA THR A 172 7.26 12.02 12.82
C THR A 172 7.61 11.11 11.65
N LEU A 173 6.93 9.98 11.52
CA LEU A 173 7.00 9.10 10.36
C LEU A 173 5.86 9.40 9.38
N SER A 174 6.21 9.84 8.17
CA SER A 174 5.30 9.83 7.01
C SER A 174 5.59 8.65 6.11
N ALA A 175 4.56 8.04 5.52
CA ALA A 175 4.72 6.87 4.68
C ALA A 175 3.70 6.84 3.54
N GLU A 176 4.13 6.40 2.36
CA GLU A 176 3.26 6.06 1.23
C GLU A 176 2.92 4.57 1.16
N SER A 177 2.44 4.10 0.00
CA SER A 177 1.90 2.76 -0.19
C SER A 177 2.97 1.67 -0.32
N VAL A 178 2.66 0.51 0.27
CA VAL A 178 3.41 -0.76 0.11
C VAL A 178 2.91 -1.55 -1.11
N ALA A 179 1.59 -1.53 -1.32
CA ALA A 179 0.97 -2.10 -2.50
C ALA A 179 1.24 -1.21 -3.73
N PRO A 180 1.27 -1.75 -4.96
CA PRO A 180 0.98 -3.14 -5.33
C PRO A 180 2.23 -4.04 -5.48
N THR A 181 3.42 -3.60 -5.04
CA THR A 181 4.69 -4.27 -5.36
C THR A 181 5.10 -5.34 -4.34
N MET A 182 4.91 -5.07 -3.05
CA MET A 182 5.19 -5.99 -1.96
C MET A 182 3.90 -6.70 -1.49
N VAL A 183 4.01 -7.97 -1.12
CA VAL A 183 2.87 -8.70 -0.55
C VAL A 183 2.49 -8.06 0.79
N SER A 184 1.27 -7.53 0.88
CA SER A 184 0.80 -6.81 2.06
C SER A 184 -0.72 -6.81 2.20
N ASP A 185 -1.18 -6.42 3.38
CA ASP A 185 -2.43 -5.66 3.52
C ASP A 185 -2.06 -4.19 3.35
N GLY A 186 -2.44 -3.59 2.22
CA GLY A 186 -2.05 -2.23 1.81
C GLY A 186 -2.50 -1.12 2.76
N LEU A 187 -3.41 -1.40 3.69
CA LEU A 187 -3.83 -0.45 4.72
C LEU A 187 -3.03 -0.58 6.01
N LEU A 188 -2.50 -1.78 6.30
CA LEU A 188 -2.08 -2.16 7.64
C LEU A 188 -0.93 -1.31 8.19
N HIS A 189 0.05 -0.94 7.37
CA HIS A 189 1.24 -0.20 7.81
C HIS A 189 0.92 1.23 8.26
N TYR A 190 -0.17 1.83 7.78
CA TYR A 190 -0.55 3.20 8.16
C TYR A 190 -0.86 3.35 9.66
N GLN A 191 -1.09 2.27 10.40
CA GLN A 191 -1.19 2.34 11.85
C GLN A 191 0.12 2.83 12.52
N ASN A 192 1.26 2.54 11.89
CA ASN A 192 2.60 2.90 12.35
C ASN A 192 3.08 4.26 11.81
N ALA A 193 2.45 4.80 10.76
CA ALA A 193 2.74 6.15 10.27
C ALA A 193 2.02 7.20 11.13
N ASP A 194 2.68 8.30 11.45
CA ASP A 194 2.02 9.47 12.03
C ASP A 194 1.22 10.22 10.95
N VAL A 195 1.73 10.19 9.71
CA VAL A 195 1.12 10.87 8.56
C VAL A 195 1.11 9.94 7.33
N PRO A 196 -0.01 9.22 7.10
CA PRO A 196 -0.26 8.53 5.84
C PRO A 196 -0.18 9.49 4.64
N MET A 197 0.38 9.03 3.52
CA MET A 197 0.58 9.84 2.33
C MET A 197 0.13 9.07 1.08
N GLY A 198 -0.79 9.66 0.31
CA GLY A 198 -1.21 9.14 -0.99
C GLY A 198 -0.45 9.82 -2.14
N GLU A 199 -0.83 9.51 -3.37
CA GLU A 199 -0.18 10.05 -4.57
C GLU A 199 -1.20 10.30 -5.68
N PHE A 200 -1.09 11.43 -6.39
CA PHE A 200 -1.92 11.70 -7.56
C PHE A 200 -1.16 12.42 -8.67
N TRP A 201 -1.48 12.04 -9.90
CA TRP A 201 -0.74 12.49 -11.07
C TRP A 201 -1.52 13.47 -11.95
N LEU A 202 -0.78 14.39 -12.55
CA LEU A 202 -1.26 15.28 -13.60
C LEU A 202 -1.05 14.63 -14.97
N ARG A 203 -2.12 14.58 -15.78
CA ARG A 203 -2.10 14.14 -17.20
C ARG A 203 -1.39 12.82 -17.50
N SER A 204 -1.27 11.92 -16.52
CA SER A 204 -0.46 10.70 -16.61
C SER A 204 -1.27 9.46 -16.25
N PRO A 205 -2.36 9.14 -16.98
CA PRO A 205 -3.31 8.09 -16.60
C PRO A 205 -2.70 6.68 -16.49
N THR A 206 -1.55 6.44 -17.11
CA THR A 206 -0.82 5.17 -17.03
C THR A 206 0.02 5.00 -15.77
N HIS A 207 0.29 6.10 -15.06
CA HIS A 207 1.14 6.13 -13.86
C HIS A 207 0.38 6.66 -12.65
N ASP A 208 -0.80 7.27 -12.85
CA ASP A 208 -1.67 7.71 -11.76
C ASP A 208 -2.02 6.53 -10.84
N LYS A 209 -2.03 6.79 -9.53
CA LYS A 209 -2.19 5.76 -8.49
C LYS A 209 -3.45 6.00 -7.62
N PRO A 210 -4.66 5.97 -8.19
CA PRO A 210 -5.89 6.26 -7.44
C PRO A 210 -6.11 5.32 -6.24
N THR A 211 -5.67 4.07 -6.33
CA THR A 211 -5.78 3.13 -5.20
C THR A 211 -4.80 3.45 -4.08
N ASP A 212 -3.62 4.00 -4.38
CA ASP A 212 -2.65 4.44 -3.37
C ASP A 212 -3.20 5.63 -2.58
N MET A 213 -3.93 6.52 -3.25
CA MET A 213 -4.68 7.59 -2.58
C MET A 213 -5.73 7.03 -1.61
N LEU A 214 -6.55 6.07 -2.05
CA LEU A 214 -7.57 5.46 -1.18
C LEU A 214 -6.96 4.62 -0.06
N ASP A 215 -5.79 4.01 -0.29
CA ASP A 215 -5.04 3.29 0.74
C ASP A 215 -4.64 4.24 1.87
N ALA A 216 -4.04 5.39 1.53
CA ALA A 216 -3.61 6.38 2.52
C ALA A 216 -4.78 7.02 3.27
N VAL A 217 -5.83 7.43 2.54
CA VAL A 217 -7.04 8.03 3.14
C VAL A 217 -7.73 7.02 4.07
N SER A 218 -8.02 5.82 3.57
CA SER A 218 -8.69 4.79 4.37
C SER A 218 -7.85 4.42 5.58
N GLY A 219 -6.54 4.16 5.39
CA GLY A 219 -5.62 3.89 6.48
C GLY A 219 -5.60 4.99 7.54
N ALA A 220 -5.57 6.26 7.12
CA ALA A 220 -5.63 7.39 8.04
C ALA A 220 -6.92 7.42 8.87
N HIS A 221 -8.08 7.27 8.23
CA HIS A 221 -9.37 7.28 8.91
C HIS A 221 -9.51 6.10 9.89
N LEU A 222 -9.10 4.89 9.45
CA LEU A 222 -9.15 3.69 10.29
C LEU A 222 -8.29 3.83 11.56
N TYR A 223 -7.07 4.33 11.41
CA TYR A 223 -6.09 4.40 12.50
C TYR A 223 -6.03 5.77 13.20
N GLY A 224 -7.01 6.64 12.95
CA GLY A 224 -7.16 7.92 13.66
C GLY A 224 -6.06 8.93 13.39
N LYS A 225 -5.52 8.94 12.16
CA LYS A 225 -4.52 9.91 11.71
C LYS A 225 -5.22 11.11 11.10
N ASN A 226 -5.15 12.26 11.76
CA ASN A 226 -5.88 13.47 11.33
C ASN A 226 -5.30 14.09 10.05
N ILE A 227 -3.99 13.95 9.84
CA ILE A 227 -3.32 14.51 8.67
C ILE A 227 -3.13 13.42 7.62
N VAL A 228 -3.60 13.68 6.41
CA VAL A 228 -3.39 12.85 5.23
C VAL A 228 -2.62 13.67 4.21
N GLN A 229 -1.38 13.24 3.93
CA GLN A 229 -0.55 13.86 2.92
C GLN A 229 -0.88 13.33 1.52
N ALA A 230 -0.48 14.09 0.51
CA ALA A 230 -0.43 13.59 -0.85
C ALA A 230 0.81 14.11 -1.59
N GLU A 231 1.56 13.21 -2.21
CA GLU A 231 2.42 13.57 -3.33
C GLU A 231 1.53 14.08 -4.46
N ALA A 232 1.74 15.34 -4.83
CA ALA A 232 0.79 16.11 -5.60
C ALA A 232 1.37 16.56 -6.92
N PHE A 233 0.61 16.30 -8.00
CA PHE A 233 0.85 16.79 -9.37
C PHE A 233 2.04 16.18 -10.10
N THR A 234 2.46 14.99 -9.72
CA THR A 234 3.48 14.22 -10.46
C THR A 234 3.05 14.08 -11.91
N GLU A 235 3.92 14.43 -12.85
CA GLU A 235 3.59 14.47 -14.28
C GLU A 235 4.66 13.75 -15.07
N LEU A 236 4.28 12.70 -15.78
CA LEU A 236 5.21 11.82 -16.50
C LEU A 236 5.99 12.53 -17.61
N LYS A 237 5.34 13.47 -18.30
CA LYS A 237 5.94 14.20 -19.42
C LYS A 237 5.66 15.70 -19.35
N LEU A 238 6.77 16.41 -19.39
CA LEU A 238 6.93 17.83 -19.59
C LEU A 238 6.17 18.40 -20.80
N ALA A 239 5.36 19.44 -20.59
CA ALA A 239 4.81 20.28 -21.66
C ALA A 239 5.11 21.79 -21.50
N TRP A 240 5.53 22.26 -20.31
CA TRP A 240 5.78 23.68 -19.97
C TRP A 240 4.54 24.59 -20.11
N ASP A 241 3.35 24.02 -20.28
CA ASP A 241 2.08 24.73 -20.35
C ASP A 241 1.34 24.75 -19.00
N GLU A 242 1.94 24.17 -17.95
CA GLU A 242 1.31 24.00 -16.66
C GLU A 242 1.25 25.33 -15.89
N HIS A 243 0.07 25.66 -15.37
CA HIS A 243 -0.14 26.81 -14.51
C HIS A 243 -1.20 26.54 -13.43
N PRO A 244 -1.20 27.26 -12.28
CA PRO A 244 -2.11 26.95 -11.17
C PRO A 244 -3.61 26.87 -11.51
N GLY A 245 -4.06 27.62 -12.53
CA GLY A 245 -5.46 27.61 -12.97
C GLY A 245 -5.94 26.23 -13.43
N MET A 246 -5.11 25.48 -14.15
CA MET A 246 -5.46 24.12 -14.61
C MET A 246 -5.31 23.05 -13.51
N LEU A 247 -4.48 23.32 -12.49
CA LEU A 247 -4.20 22.36 -11.42
C LEU A 247 -5.33 22.29 -10.38
N LYS A 248 -6.12 23.37 -10.25
CA LYS A 248 -7.14 23.53 -9.21
C LYS A 248 -8.14 22.38 -9.15
N ALA A 249 -8.72 21.97 -10.29
CA ALA A 249 -9.73 20.91 -10.29
C ALA A 249 -9.15 19.53 -9.89
N LEU A 250 -7.90 19.25 -10.24
CA LEU A 250 -7.19 18.06 -9.80
C LEU A 250 -6.88 18.10 -8.30
N GLN A 251 -6.49 19.26 -7.78
CA GLN A 251 -6.32 19.45 -6.35
C GLN A 251 -7.62 19.20 -5.57
N ASP A 252 -8.70 19.86 -5.99
CA ASP A 252 -9.96 19.89 -5.24
C ASP A 252 -10.62 18.51 -5.18
N ARG A 253 -10.52 17.70 -6.25
CA ARG A 253 -11.04 16.33 -6.20
C ARG A 253 -10.29 15.46 -5.18
N ASN A 254 -8.99 15.65 -5.01
CA ASN A 254 -8.21 14.90 -4.01
C ASN A 254 -8.48 15.41 -2.58
N TYR A 255 -8.78 16.69 -2.41
CA TYR A 255 -9.35 17.18 -1.15
C TYR A 255 -10.70 16.53 -0.84
N ALA A 256 -11.57 16.35 -1.85
CA ALA A 256 -12.85 15.66 -1.68
C ALA A 256 -12.68 14.18 -1.30
N LEU A 257 -11.58 13.53 -1.72
CA LEU A 257 -11.25 12.17 -1.28
C LEU A 257 -10.82 12.10 0.19
N GLY A 258 -10.26 13.16 0.76
CA GLY A 258 -9.82 13.21 2.16
C GLY A 258 -8.40 13.73 2.39
N VAL A 259 -7.66 14.07 1.33
CA VAL A 259 -6.34 14.70 1.47
C VAL A 259 -6.49 16.05 2.17
N ASN A 260 -5.59 16.35 3.10
CA ASN A 260 -5.61 17.65 3.77
C ASN A 260 -4.21 18.26 3.97
N ARG A 261 -3.14 17.68 3.38
CA ARG A 261 -1.81 18.30 3.32
C ARG A 261 -1.05 17.95 2.03
N LEU A 262 -0.97 18.86 1.08
CA LEU A 262 -0.25 18.63 -0.18
C LEU A 262 1.27 18.67 0.00
N VAL A 263 1.97 17.82 -0.75
CA VAL A 263 3.42 17.82 -0.97
C VAL A 263 3.65 17.93 -2.47
N TYR A 264 4.07 19.10 -2.94
CA TYR A 264 4.21 19.36 -4.37
C TYR A 264 5.37 18.56 -4.98
N HIS A 265 5.05 17.62 -5.86
CA HIS A 265 6.00 16.95 -6.74
C HIS A 265 6.13 17.78 -8.03
N VAL A 266 7.24 18.48 -8.30
CA VAL A 266 8.48 18.54 -7.49
C VAL A 266 9.14 19.91 -7.57
N PHE A 267 9.80 20.32 -6.49
CA PHE A 267 10.71 21.46 -6.50
C PHE A 267 12.14 20.97 -6.72
N VAL A 268 12.63 21.03 -7.97
CA VAL A 268 14.01 20.66 -8.29
C VAL A 268 14.97 21.81 -7.95
N HIS A 269 16.10 21.47 -7.34
CA HIS A 269 17.17 22.42 -7.10
C HIS A 269 17.82 22.84 -8.42
N ASN A 270 17.67 24.11 -8.80
CA ASN A 270 18.46 24.71 -9.87
C ASN A 270 19.73 25.36 -9.27
N PRO A 271 20.95 24.89 -9.58
CA PRO A 271 22.18 25.47 -9.04
C PRO A 271 22.61 26.77 -9.74
N TRP A 272 22.04 27.09 -10.91
CA TRP A 272 22.42 28.24 -11.72
C TRP A 272 21.43 29.40 -11.53
N LEU A 273 21.95 30.62 -11.30
CA LEU A 273 21.12 31.83 -11.18
C LEU A 273 20.83 32.49 -12.53
N ASP A 274 21.59 32.13 -13.56
CA ASP A 274 21.56 32.69 -14.91
C ASP A 274 20.92 31.75 -15.96
N ARG A 275 20.48 30.54 -15.56
CA ARG A 275 19.80 29.59 -16.45
C ARG A 275 18.35 29.37 -16.04
N ARG A 276 17.43 29.61 -16.97
CA ARG A 276 15.97 29.49 -16.79
C ARG A 276 15.38 28.66 -17.95
N PRO A 277 14.41 27.75 -17.71
CA PRO A 277 13.79 27.42 -16.41
C PRO A 277 14.67 26.55 -15.49
N GLY A 278 15.86 26.15 -15.96
CA GLY A 278 16.87 25.48 -15.13
C GLY A 278 16.79 23.97 -15.16
N LEU A 279 17.34 23.33 -14.12
CA LEU A 279 17.33 21.88 -13.96
C LEU A 279 15.91 21.36 -13.64
N THR A 280 15.60 20.17 -14.13
CA THR A 280 14.35 19.42 -13.86
C THR A 280 14.68 17.96 -13.53
N LEU A 281 13.69 17.19 -13.08
CA LEU A 281 13.79 15.73 -12.93
C LEU A 281 13.59 15.08 -14.30
N SER A 282 14.56 15.27 -15.21
CA SER A 282 14.42 14.89 -16.61
C SER A 282 13.11 15.45 -17.20
N SER A 283 12.23 14.62 -17.74
CA SER A 283 10.92 15.00 -18.28
C SER A 283 9.78 15.00 -17.25
N ILE A 284 10.05 14.76 -15.97
CA ILE A 284 9.02 14.55 -14.94
C ILE A 284 8.72 15.87 -14.22
N GLY A 285 7.44 16.26 -14.19
CA GLY A 285 6.90 17.43 -13.51
C GLY A 285 6.16 17.09 -12.21
N LEU A 286 5.39 18.00 -11.62
CA LEU A 286 5.20 19.41 -12.00
C LEU A 286 6.48 20.22 -11.79
N PHE A 287 6.78 21.15 -12.70
CA PHE A 287 7.94 22.06 -12.54
C PHE A 287 7.63 23.18 -11.56
N PHE A 288 7.50 22.84 -10.27
CA PHE A 288 7.14 23.76 -9.19
C PHE A 288 8.40 24.36 -8.54
N GLN A 289 9.08 25.24 -9.27
CA GLN A 289 10.36 25.83 -8.84
C GLN A 289 10.49 27.32 -9.17
N ARG A 290 11.47 27.97 -8.52
CA ARG A 290 11.67 29.44 -8.50
C ARG A 290 11.70 30.15 -9.85
N ASP A 291 12.09 29.44 -10.91
CA ASP A 291 12.32 30.01 -12.24
C ASP A 291 11.10 29.87 -13.16
N GLN A 292 9.98 29.34 -12.66
CA GLN A 292 8.69 29.38 -13.35
C GLN A 292 8.24 30.82 -13.64
N THR A 293 7.63 31.02 -14.81
CA THR A 293 7.12 32.34 -15.24
C THR A 293 6.10 32.89 -14.24
N TRP A 294 5.31 32.01 -13.62
CA TRP A 294 4.30 32.34 -12.64
C TRP A 294 4.75 32.15 -11.18
N TRP A 295 6.03 31.91 -10.87
CA TRP A 295 6.47 31.59 -9.50
C TRP A 295 6.00 32.62 -8.44
N LYS A 296 6.23 33.91 -8.69
CA LYS A 296 5.82 34.99 -7.78
C LYS A 296 4.30 35.10 -7.63
N PRO A 297 3.49 35.22 -8.70
CA PRO A 297 2.03 35.21 -8.56
C PRO A 297 1.47 33.87 -8.07
N GLY A 298 2.20 32.77 -8.25
CA GLY A 298 1.87 31.42 -7.79
C GLY A 298 1.69 31.30 -6.27
N ARG A 299 2.18 32.27 -5.49
CA ARG A 299 1.84 32.42 -4.07
C ARG A 299 0.33 32.38 -3.82
N ALA A 300 -0.50 32.90 -4.74
CA ALA A 300 -1.94 32.87 -4.61
C ALA A 300 -2.51 31.44 -4.56
N TRP A 301 -1.92 30.51 -5.30
CA TRP A 301 -2.31 29.10 -5.31
C TRP A 301 -1.93 28.39 -4.02
N VAL A 302 -0.72 28.64 -3.51
CA VAL A 302 -0.28 28.12 -2.22
C VAL A 302 -1.12 28.71 -1.07
N ASP A 303 -1.49 29.99 -1.13
CA ASP A 303 -2.41 30.62 -0.17
C ASP A 303 -3.81 30.00 -0.21
N TYR A 304 -4.31 29.63 -1.40
CA TYR A 304 -5.55 28.87 -1.53
C TYR A 304 -5.44 27.50 -0.84
N ALA A 305 -4.41 26.71 -1.17
CA ALA A 305 -4.17 25.41 -0.55
C ALA A 305 -4.08 25.52 0.98
N ARG A 306 -3.32 26.50 1.50
CA ARG A 306 -3.20 26.74 2.95
C ARG A 306 -4.55 26.97 3.63
N ARG A 307 -5.45 27.77 3.03
CA ARG A 307 -6.79 28.04 3.60
C ARG A 307 -7.68 26.80 3.58
N CYS A 308 -7.69 26.07 2.47
CA CYS A 308 -8.44 24.81 2.36
C CYS A 308 -7.96 23.80 3.41
N GLN A 309 -6.65 23.56 3.47
CA GLN A 309 -6.06 22.62 4.42
C GLN A 309 -6.32 23.01 5.88
N ALA A 310 -6.35 24.30 6.22
CA ALA A 310 -6.69 24.73 7.57
C ALA A 310 -8.11 24.30 8.00
N LEU A 311 -9.08 24.30 7.07
CA LEU A 311 -10.44 23.81 7.33
C LEU A 311 -10.52 22.29 7.26
N LEU A 312 -9.86 21.66 6.28
CA LEU A 312 -9.89 20.21 6.06
C LEU A 312 -9.13 19.42 7.15
N GLN A 313 -8.32 20.09 7.98
CA GLN A 313 -7.65 19.50 9.14
C GLN A 313 -8.44 19.71 10.45
N LEU A 314 -9.56 20.44 10.42
CA LEU A 314 -10.37 20.73 11.59
C LEU A 314 -11.37 19.59 11.86
N GLY A 315 -11.43 19.14 13.11
CA GLY A 315 -12.42 18.16 13.53
C GLY A 315 -12.08 16.75 13.03
N ARG A 316 -13.07 16.05 12.47
CA ARG A 316 -12.96 14.67 12.00
C ARG A 316 -13.74 14.51 10.70
N PRO A 317 -13.26 13.71 9.74
CA PRO A 317 -14.01 13.42 8.52
C PRO A 317 -15.29 12.64 8.86
N VAL A 318 -16.35 12.88 8.08
CA VAL A 318 -17.63 12.18 8.20
C VAL A 318 -17.75 11.20 7.04
N VAL A 319 -17.79 9.91 7.37
CA VAL A 319 -17.85 8.80 6.40
C VAL A 319 -18.87 7.78 6.89
N ASP A 320 -19.93 7.56 6.12
CA ASP A 320 -21.05 6.72 6.55
C ASP A 320 -20.88 5.23 6.20
N VAL A 321 -20.04 4.92 5.22
CA VAL A 321 -19.91 3.56 4.69
C VAL A 321 -18.49 3.02 4.94
N ALA A 322 -18.39 1.87 5.58
CA ALA A 322 -17.16 1.06 5.61
C ALA A 322 -17.30 -0.07 4.58
N VAL A 323 -16.24 -0.35 3.82
CA VAL A 323 -16.23 -1.42 2.82
C VAL A 323 -15.14 -2.44 3.18
N PHE A 324 -15.55 -3.65 3.54
CA PHE A 324 -14.63 -4.68 3.99
C PHE A 324 -13.70 -5.14 2.87
N THR A 325 -12.38 -5.14 3.09
CA THR A 325 -11.38 -5.50 2.07
C THR A 325 -11.21 -7.01 1.86
N GLY A 326 -11.94 -7.84 2.62
CA GLY A 326 -11.81 -9.30 2.59
C GLY A 326 -10.59 -9.81 3.36
N GLU A 327 -10.32 -11.12 3.21
CA GLU A 327 -9.26 -11.84 3.94
C GLU A 327 -8.10 -12.32 3.06
N GLU A 328 -8.21 -12.24 1.73
CA GLU A 328 -7.11 -12.58 0.81
C GLU A 328 -5.86 -11.72 1.08
N THR A 329 -4.69 -12.22 0.71
CA THR A 329 -3.41 -11.52 0.81
C THR A 329 -2.60 -11.78 -0.48
N PRO A 330 -2.14 -10.76 -1.22
CA PRO A 330 -2.25 -9.34 -0.91
C PRO A 330 -3.66 -8.79 -1.07
N ARG A 331 -3.96 -7.72 -0.31
CA ARG A 331 -5.22 -6.96 -0.40
C ARG A 331 -4.94 -5.47 -0.15
N ARG A 332 -5.86 -4.61 -0.54
CA ARG A 332 -5.75 -3.14 -0.37
C ARG A 332 -7.14 -2.47 -0.46
N ALA A 333 -7.20 -1.15 -0.47
CA ALA A 333 -8.42 -0.40 -0.69
C ALA A 333 -9.13 -0.79 -1.99
N ILE A 334 -10.45 -0.70 -1.98
CA ILE A 334 -11.31 -1.06 -3.11
C ILE A 334 -11.73 0.23 -3.81
N LEU A 335 -11.47 0.34 -5.12
CA LEU A 335 -11.94 1.46 -5.94
C LEU A 335 -13.47 1.42 -6.10
N PRO A 336 -14.15 2.57 -6.25
CA PRO A 336 -15.61 2.63 -6.26
C PRO A 336 -16.23 1.84 -7.41
N ASN A 337 -15.61 1.83 -8.59
CA ASN A 337 -16.11 1.11 -9.76
C ASN A 337 -16.17 -0.42 -9.52
N HIS A 338 -15.34 -0.94 -8.62
CA HIS A 338 -15.40 -2.35 -8.20
C HIS A 338 -16.60 -2.66 -7.29
N LEU A 339 -17.28 -1.63 -6.76
CA LEU A 339 -18.47 -1.75 -5.91
C LEU A 339 -19.78 -1.55 -6.69
N VAL A 340 -19.71 -1.18 -7.99
CA VAL A 340 -20.91 -0.95 -8.83
C VAL A 340 -21.82 -2.17 -8.88
N ARG A 341 -21.23 -3.37 -8.89
CA ARG A 341 -22.00 -4.62 -8.88
C ARG A 341 -22.68 -4.88 -7.53
N ASP A 342 -22.00 -4.53 -6.44
CA ASP A 342 -22.46 -4.83 -5.08
C ASP A 342 -23.45 -3.78 -4.57
N LEU A 343 -23.37 -2.53 -5.08
CA LEU A 343 -24.23 -1.40 -4.70
C LEU A 343 -24.92 -0.71 -5.90
N PRO A 344 -25.52 -1.44 -6.87
CA PRO A 344 -25.99 -0.86 -8.13
C PRO A 344 -27.08 0.20 -7.95
N GLY A 345 -27.88 0.09 -6.87
CA GLY A 345 -28.90 1.08 -6.53
C GLY A 345 -28.32 2.40 -6.02
N ILE A 346 -27.16 2.37 -5.35
CA ILE A 346 -26.47 3.57 -4.87
C ILE A 346 -25.76 4.26 -6.03
N PHE A 347 -25.04 3.50 -6.88
CA PHE A 347 -24.35 4.07 -8.05
C PHE A 347 -25.31 4.55 -9.15
N GLY A 348 -26.49 3.92 -9.25
CA GLY A 348 -27.52 4.26 -10.22
C GLY A 348 -27.32 3.62 -11.61
N PRO A 349 -28.39 3.54 -12.42
CA PRO A 349 -28.42 2.76 -13.66
C PRO A 349 -27.43 3.25 -14.74
N GLN A 350 -27.13 4.55 -14.76
CA GLN A 350 -26.17 5.11 -15.72
C GLN A 350 -24.74 4.63 -15.45
N ALA A 351 -24.31 4.62 -14.18
CA ALA A 351 -22.99 4.15 -13.79
C ALA A 351 -22.84 2.65 -14.05
N VAL A 352 -23.89 1.87 -13.77
CA VAL A 352 -23.93 0.42 -14.04
C VAL A 352 -23.74 0.13 -15.53
N GLU A 353 -24.48 0.81 -16.42
CA GLU A 353 -24.34 0.60 -17.86
C GLU A 353 -23.01 1.11 -18.40
N ALA A 354 -22.51 2.25 -17.89
CA ALA A 354 -21.21 2.78 -18.27
C ALA A 354 -20.06 1.81 -17.91
N GLU A 355 -20.09 1.23 -16.71
CA GLU A 355 -19.08 0.27 -16.27
C GLU A 355 -19.15 -1.03 -17.06
N LYS A 356 -20.35 -1.53 -17.34
CA LYS A 356 -20.56 -2.69 -18.22
C LYS A 356 -19.95 -2.46 -19.60
N LYS A 357 -20.19 -1.29 -20.20
CA LYS A 357 -19.61 -0.92 -21.50
C LYS A 357 -18.08 -0.80 -21.45
N ARG A 358 -17.55 -0.19 -20.39
CA ARG A 358 -16.10 -0.03 -20.17
C ARG A 358 -15.41 -1.39 -20.06
N LEU A 359 -15.94 -2.29 -19.24
CA LEU A 359 -15.39 -3.63 -19.00
C LEU A 359 -15.52 -4.55 -20.21
N ALA A 360 -16.58 -4.40 -21.03
CA ALA A 360 -16.70 -5.12 -22.30
C ALA A 360 -15.56 -4.76 -23.27
N ASN A 361 -15.02 -3.54 -23.16
CA ASN A 361 -13.83 -3.07 -23.86
C ASN A 361 -13.85 -3.37 -25.37
N ALA A 362 -15.02 -3.25 -26.00
CA ALA A 362 -15.23 -3.62 -27.39
C ALA A 362 -14.33 -2.81 -28.33
N GLY A 363 -13.59 -3.51 -29.21
CA GLY A 363 -12.64 -2.89 -30.14
C GLY A 363 -11.31 -2.48 -29.52
N LEU A 364 -11.09 -2.72 -28.22
CA LEU A 364 -9.85 -2.42 -27.49
C LEU A 364 -9.30 -1.01 -27.80
N PRO A 365 -10.11 0.05 -27.63
CA PRO A 365 -9.71 1.39 -28.03
C PRO A 365 -8.47 1.86 -27.26
N MET A 366 -7.62 2.63 -27.95
CA MET A 366 -6.38 3.19 -27.41
C MET A 366 -6.50 4.72 -27.30
N ARG A 367 -5.87 5.29 -26.29
CA ARG A 367 -5.70 6.74 -26.09
C ARG A 367 -4.23 7.04 -25.89
N GLU A 368 -3.75 8.09 -26.54
CA GLU A 368 -2.43 8.65 -26.28
C GLU A 368 -2.55 9.81 -25.30
N GLN A 369 -1.98 9.65 -24.10
CA GLN A 369 -1.92 10.69 -23.07
C GLN A 369 -0.88 10.32 -21.99
N PRO A 370 0.17 11.14 -21.78
CA PRO A 370 0.59 12.31 -22.57
C PRO A 370 1.16 11.92 -23.96
N GLU A 371 1.67 12.89 -24.74
CA GLU A 371 2.24 12.66 -26.08
C GLU A 371 3.21 11.45 -26.08
N LYS A 372 3.07 10.54 -27.05
CA LYS A 372 3.83 9.29 -27.18
C LYS A 372 3.72 8.35 -25.98
N VAL A 373 2.60 8.37 -25.27
CA VAL A 373 2.26 7.39 -24.22
C VAL A 373 0.87 6.84 -24.52
N SER A 374 0.84 5.70 -25.19
CA SER A 374 -0.40 5.05 -25.62
C SER A 374 -0.80 3.95 -24.65
N ALA A 375 -2.06 3.97 -24.22
CA ALA A 375 -2.64 2.94 -23.37
C ALA A 375 -4.12 2.72 -23.70
N SER A 376 -4.75 1.74 -23.06
CA SER A 376 -6.18 1.51 -23.27
C SER A 376 -6.99 2.76 -22.90
N ALA A 377 -7.90 3.16 -23.78
CA ALA A 377 -8.78 4.31 -23.54
C ALA A 377 -9.79 4.06 -22.41
N ASN A 378 -10.06 2.78 -22.11
CA ASN A 378 -11.03 2.34 -21.09
C ASN A 378 -10.37 2.05 -19.73
N LEU A 379 -9.14 2.52 -19.51
CA LEU A 379 -8.50 2.49 -18.20
C LEU A 379 -9.36 3.21 -17.15
N GLU A 380 -9.28 2.72 -15.92
CA GLU A 380 -9.80 3.42 -14.76
C GLU A 380 -9.03 4.71 -14.58
N THR A 381 -9.73 5.79 -14.22
CA THR A 381 -9.09 7.09 -14.02
C THR A 381 -9.61 7.72 -12.74
N ALA A 382 -8.80 8.56 -12.09
CA ALA A 382 -9.21 9.27 -10.87
C ALA A 382 -10.46 10.16 -11.06
N ALA A 383 -10.83 10.50 -12.30
CA ALA A 383 -12.08 11.23 -12.59
C ALA A 383 -13.34 10.41 -12.23
N MET A 384 -13.24 9.08 -12.22
CA MET A 384 -14.32 8.17 -11.82
C MET A 384 -14.54 8.14 -10.30
N LEU A 385 -13.69 8.83 -9.51
CA LEU A 385 -13.77 8.89 -8.06
C LEU A 385 -14.54 10.12 -7.54
N VAL A 386 -15.09 10.95 -8.43
CA VAL A 386 -15.84 12.15 -8.03
C VAL A 386 -17.27 11.75 -7.68
N ASP A 387 -17.61 11.87 -6.38
CA ASP A 387 -18.93 11.56 -5.81
C ASP A 387 -19.58 10.26 -6.33
N PRO A 388 -18.88 9.11 -6.23
CA PRO A 388 -19.32 7.87 -6.87
C PRO A 388 -20.57 7.27 -6.23
N LEU A 389 -20.90 7.64 -4.99
CA LEU A 389 -22.04 7.13 -4.23
C LEU A 389 -23.17 8.16 -4.07
N HIS A 390 -23.16 9.24 -4.87
CA HIS A 390 -24.17 10.31 -4.92
C HIS A 390 -24.56 10.85 -3.54
N GLY A 391 -23.57 11.37 -2.81
CA GLY A 391 -23.75 12.04 -1.52
C GLY A 391 -23.27 11.25 -0.29
N TYR A 392 -22.76 10.03 -0.47
CA TYR A 392 -22.12 9.26 0.61
C TYR A 392 -20.61 9.13 0.37
N ALA A 393 -19.83 9.21 1.45
CA ALA A 393 -18.43 8.84 1.46
C ALA A 393 -18.25 7.41 2.00
N TYR A 394 -17.17 6.74 1.59
CA TYR A 394 -16.78 5.45 2.14
C TYR A 394 -15.27 5.36 2.42
N ASP A 395 -14.92 4.50 3.37
CA ASP A 395 -13.55 4.04 3.60
C ASP A 395 -13.46 2.55 3.28
N SER A 396 -12.31 2.11 2.75
CA SER A 396 -11.96 0.70 2.78
C SER A 396 -11.58 0.27 4.20
N PHE A 397 -11.98 -0.92 4.61
CA PHE A 397 -11.98 -1.35 6.00
C PHE A 397 -11.37 -2.76 6.14
N ASN A 398 -10.20 -2.88 6.77
CA ASN A 398 -9.47 -4.15 6.82
C ASN A 398 -9.85 -5.02 8.03
N LYS A 399 -9.35 -6.27 8.01
CA LYS A 399 -9.55 -7.26 9.09
C LYS A 399 -9.00 -6.78 10.44
N ASP A 400 -7.87 -6.08 10.46
CA ASP A 400 -7.29 -5.57 11.71
C ASP A 400 -8.23 -4.55 12.38
N ALA A 401 -8.68 -3.52 11.66
CA ALA A 401 -9.62 -2.56 12.19
C ALA A 401 -10.93 -3.21 12.67
N LEU A 402 -11.44 -4.20 11.91
CA LEU A 402 -12.64 -4.96 12.26
C LEU A 402 -12.53 -5.70 13.60
N LEU A 403 -11.43 -6.40 13.80
CA LEU A 403 -11.27 -7.30 14.94
C LEU A 403 -10.71 -6.58 16.17
N ARG A 404 -9.77 -5.65 15.98
CA ARG A 404 -9.00 -5.03 17.06
C ARG A 404 -9.58 -3.69 17.53
N LEU A 405 -10.07 -2.86 16.60
CA LEU A 405 -10.40 -1.45 16.88
C LEU A 405 -11.89 -1.18 16.97
N ALA A 406 -12.67 -1.79 16.09
CA ALA A 406 -14.09 -1.52 15.93
C ALA A 406 -14.87 -1.77 17.21
N LYS A 407 -15.87 -0.93 17.48
CA LYS A 407 -16.92 -1.14 18.49
C LYS A 407 -18.26 -0.75 17.88
N VAL A 408 -19.36 -1.15 18.52
CA VAL A 408 -20.70 -0.70 18.12
C VAL A 408 -21.25 0.26 19.16
N GLU A 409 -21.57 1.47 18.73
CA GLU A 409 -22.19 2.51 19.55
C GLU A 409 -23.35 3.11 18.78
N ASN A 410 -24.55 3.09 19.37
CA ASN A 410 -25.79 3.60 18.74
C ASN A 410 -26.05 3.04 17.33
N GLY A 411 -25.81 1.74 17.12
CA GLY A 411 -25.99 1.08 15.83
C GLY A 411 -24.95 1.43 14.77
N ARG A 412 -23.87 2.15 15.13
CA ARG A 412 -22.77 2.51 14.22
C ARG A 412 -21.48 1.80 14.62
N ILE A 413 -20.65 1.50 13.63
CA ILE A 413 -19.29 1.02 13.87
C ILE A 413 -18.41 2.22 14.17
N VAL A 414 -17.78 2.27 15.34
CA VAL A 414 -16.90 3.37 15.74
C VAL A 414 -15.47 2.91 15.96
N LEU A 415 -14.51 3.76 15.60
CA LEU A 415 -13.07 3.54 15.80
C LEU A 415 -12.49 4.58 16.77
N PRO A 416 -11.35 4.30 17.45
CA PRO A 416 -10.75 5.23 18.42
C PRO A 416 -10.43 6.63 17.88
N GLY A 417 -10.09 6.72 16.58
CA GLY A 417 -9.83 7.99 15.89
C GLY A 417 -11.06 8.87 15.67
N GLY A 418 -12.26 8.32 15.92
CA GLY A 418 -13.53 9.00 15.76
C GLY A 418 -14.24 8.77 14.43
N ALA A 419 -13.72 7.89 13.58
CA ALA A 419 -14.49 7.36 12.46
C ALA A 419 -15.74 6.65 12.98
N SER A 420 -16.86 6.84 12.28
CA SER A 420 -18.17 6.31 12.68
C SER A 420 -18.99 5.97 11.44
N TYR A 421 -19.19 4.69 11.18
CA TYR A 421 -19.85 4.17 9.98
C TYR A 421 -21.25 3.66 10.30
N GLY A 422 -22.24 4.06 9.50
CA GLY A 422 -23.62 3.58 9.58
C GLY A 422 -23.87 2.28 8.81
N LEU A 423 -23.01 1.94 7.85
CA LEU A 423 -23.11 0.75 7.01
C LEU A 423 -21.74 0.07 6.86
N LEU A 424 -21.70 -1.26 6.99
CA LEU A 424 -20.55 -2.09 6.65
C LEU A 424 -20.85 -2.96 5.44
N VAL A 425 -20.38 -2.58 4.27
CA VAL A 425 -20.49 -3.39 3.05
C VAL A 425 -19.49 -4.52 3.09
N VAL A 426 -19.95 -5.75 2.84
CA VAL A 426 -19.09 -6.93 2.60
C VAL A 426 -19.21 -7.31 1.12
N PRO A 427 -18.27 -6.88 0.26
CA PRO A 427 -18.34 -7.16 -1.18
C PRO A 427 -18.35 -8.65 -1.48
N GLY A 428 -19.03 -9.04 -2.57
CA GLY A 428 -18.93 -10.40 -3.11
C GLY A 428 -17.58 -10.66 -3.79
N ALA A 429 -17.51 -11.71 -4.60
CA ALA A 429 -16.26 -12.11 -5.26
C ALA A 429 -15.70 -10.99 -6.14
N THR A 430 -14.46 -10.58 -5.91
CA THR A 430 -13.77 -9.57 -6.72
C THR A 430 -12.59 -10.19 -7.45
N LYS A 431 -11.99 -9.48 -8.41
CA LYS A 431 -10.75 -9.96 -9.06
C LYS A 431 -9.58 -10.12 -8.07
N MET A 432 -9.57 -9.31 -7.00
CA MET A 432 -8.55 -9.36 -5.93
C MET A 432 -8.89 -10.38 -4.82
N SER A 433 -10.14 -10.82 -4.73
CA SER A 433 -10.61 -11.80 -3.75
C SER A 433 -11.65 -12.71 -4.42
N PRO A 434 -11.23 -13.58 -5.35
CA PRO A 434 -12.16 -14.44 -6.09
C PRO A 434 -12.88 -15.44 -5.18
N ASP A 435 -12.20 -15.95 -4.16
CA ASP A 435 -12.72 -16.94 -3.20
C ASP A 435 -13.36 -16.29 -1.96
N SER A 436 -14.07 -15.17 -2.15
CA SER A 436 -14.76 -14.41 -1.09
C SER A 436 -15.88 -15.16 -0.34
N ALA A 437 -16.19 -16.39 -0.75
CA ALA A 437 -17.26 -17.19 -0.13
C ALA A 437 -16.87 -17.76 1.23
N ALA A 438 -15.57 -17.82 1.55
CA ALA A 438 -15.06 -18.27 2.83
C ALA A 438 -14.70 -17.09 3.74
N MET A 439 -14.93 -17.26 5.04
CA MET A 439 -14.65 -16.26 6.06
C MET A 439 -14.15 -16.96 7.31
N SER A 440 -13.16 -16.36 7.98
CA SER A 440 -12.65 -16.86 9.25
C SER A 440 -13.74 -16.80 10.33
N PRO A 441 -13.74 -17.75 11.29
CA PRO A 441 -14.71 -17.75 12.38
C PRO A 441 -14.77 -16.43 13.15
N GLU A 442 -13.62 -15.76 13.35
CA GLU A 442 -13.50 -14.51 14.09
C GLU A 442 -14.21 -13.37 13.36
N VAL A 443 -14.00 -13.24 12.04
CA VAL A 443 -14.68 -12.23 11.20
C VAL A 443 -16.18 -12.51 11.18
N ALA A 444 -16.59 -13.75 10.96
CA ALA A 444 -18.01 -14.13 10.93
C ALA A 444 -18.71 -13.84 12.28
N GLN A 445 -18.04 -14.12 13.40
CA GLN A 445 -18.53 -13.77 14.74
C GLN A 445 -18.64 -12.26 14.91
N ARG A 446 -17.66 -11.49 14.41
CA ARG A 446 -17.66 -10.03 14.52
C ARG A 446 -18.80 -9.39 13.73
N LEU A 447 -19.04 -9.84 12.49
CA LEU A 447 -20.17 -9.39 11.68
C LEU A 447 -21.51 -9.74 12.35
N ARG A 448 -21.67 -10.97 12.85
CA ARG A 448 -22.88 -11.35 13.61
C ARG A 448 -23.08 -10.49 14.85
N TYR A 449 -22.02 -10.14 15.55
CA TYR A 449 -22.07 -9.24 16.69
C TYR A 449 -22.59 -7.85 16.27
N PHE A 450 -22.09 -7.28 15.18
CA PHE A 450 -22.56 -5.98 14.67
C PHE A 450 -24.04 -5.99 14.30
N GLY A 451 -24.51 -6.97 13.52
CA GLY A 451 -25.92 -7.09 13.16
C GLY A 451 -26.86 -7.20 14.37
N ARG A 452 -26.42 -7.90 15.44
CA ARG A 452 -27.18 -8.02 16.69
C ARG A 452 -27.25 -6.73 17.52
N HIS A 453 -26.32 -5.80 17.31
CA HIS A 453 -26.25 -4.54 18.05
C HIS A 453 -26.69 -3.33 17.18
N GLY A 454 -27.49 -3.60 16.14
CA GLY A 454 -28.11 -2.57 15.29
C GLY A 454 -27.22 -2.03 14.18
N GLY A 455 -26.03 -2.61 13.96
CA GLY A 455 -25.20 -2.29 12.80
C GLY A 455 -25.80 -2.81 11.50
N ALA A 456 -25.84 -1.98 10.46
CA ALA A 456 -26.22 -2.41 9.12
C ALA A 456 -25.01 -3.05 8.41
N ILE A 457 -25.23 -4.21 7.79
CA ILE A 457 -24.24 -4.98 7.02
C ILE A 457 -24.81 -5.29 5.65
#